data_AF-A0A7C7P9K0-F1
#
_entry.id   AF-A0A7C7P9K0-F1
#
_cell.length_a   1.000
_cell.length_b   1.000
_cell.length_c   1.000
_cell.angle_alpha   90.00
_cell.angle_beta   90.00
_cell.angle_gamma   90.00
#
_symmetry.space_group_name_H-M   'P 1'
#
loop_
_entity.id
_entity.type
_entity.pdbx_description
1 polymer ?
#
loop_
_entity_poly.entity_id
_entity_poly.type
_entity_poly.pdbx_seq_one_letter_code
_entity_poly.pdbx_strand_id
1 'polypeptide(L)'
;MVDVDGDDLDDRLVDQVGPGESDIRSIAERVDNIRLVKLPTPVLERIYEDIQRDLDKVVERAKTIEEELHAKLLDGDGSSLEEAHKEMAQCKREADEIEDYKNLIYDALQEAKLKKRMAEFLGSERRANLLEMIVLGLIIVVLGFMTWELFYLQGSEHADTRLNIFYLDAGCCVIFLTEFFLRYKFAEDRRWYVRNHWIDFVTSIPIPAVSELRYGRSVRLLRLIRALRVLRAFRIIFFFWRGMDHLSSVVNVKLMKKSMKGICVIMILGAVIIQLGEGENDASVGSFAESIWWSFTTVVTGG
;
A
#
# COMPACT_ATOMS: atom_id res chain seq x y z
N MET A 1 -15.32 22.37 -7.43
CA MET A 1 -14.73 23.28 -6.46
C MET A 1 -15.40 24.62 -6.61
N VAL A 2 -16.26 24.96 -5.66
CA VAL A 2 -16.72 26.34 -5.44
C VAL A 2 -16.01 26.76 -4.17
N ASP A 3 -15.09 27.68 -4.34
CA ASP A 3 -14.24 28.24 -3.28
C ASP A 3 -14.52 29.75 -3.29
N VAL A 4 -15.37 30.17 -2.36
CA VAL A 4 -15.90 31.52 -2.17
C VAL A 4 -15.00 32.32 -1.23
N ASP A 5 -14.33 31.66 -0.28
CA ASP A 5 -13.47 32.31 0.71
C ASP A 5 -11.97 32.27 0.36
N GLY A 6 -11.59 31.52 -0.67
CA GLY A 6 -10.24 31.45 -1.24
C GLY A 6 -9.28 30.55 -0.46
N ASP A 7 -9.80 29.58 0.31
CA ASP A 7 -9.00 28.68 1.14
C ASP A 7 -8.59 27.36 0.45
N ASP A 8 -8.92 27.22 -0.84
CA ASP A 8 -8.76 26.04 -1.67
C ASP A 8 -9.60 24.81 -1.23
N LEU A 9 -10.63 24.98 -0.40
CA LEU A 9 -11.61 23.94 -0.08
C LEU A 9 -12.89 24.08 -0.92
N ASP A 10 -13.73 23.05 -0.93
CA ASP A 10 -15.03 23.10 -1.64
C ASP A 10 -16.12 23.45 -0.63
N ASP A 11 -16.57 24.71 -0.64
CA ASP A 11 -17.52 25.28 0.33
C ASP A 11 -18.87 24.57 0.35
N ARG A 12 -19.20 23.84 -0.71
CA ARG A 12 -20.38 22.96 -0.77
C ARG A 12 -20.39 21.87 0.31
N LEU A 13 -19.24 21.57 0.93
CA LEU A 13 -19.15 20.66 2.08
C LEU A 13 -19.68 21.31 3.36
N VAL A 14 -19.64 22.64 3.45
CA VAL A 14 -20.05 23.44 4.61
C VAL A 14 -21.44 24.04 4.40
N ASP A 15 -21.79 24.42 3.16
CA ASP A 15 -23.02 25.13 2.81
C ASP A 15 -24.27 24.24 2.59
N GLN A 16 -24.14 22.91 2.60
CA GLN A 16 -25.29 21.99 2.47
C GLN A 16 -26.14 21.84 3.74
N VAL A 17 -26.00 22.76 4.70
CA VAL A 17 -26.72 22.70 5.98
C VAL A 17 -28.17 23.16 5.79
N GLY A 18 -29.07 22.19 5.60
CA GLY A 18 -30.47 22.37 5.95
C GLY A 18 -30.61 22.55 7.47
N PRO A 19 -31.61 23.32 7.97
CA PRO A 19 -31.72 23.74 9.37
C PRO A 19 -32.01 22.62 10.40
N GLY A 20 -31.74 21.34 10.06
CA GLY A 20 -31.97 20.17 10.92
C GLY A 20 -30.77 19.23 11.12
N GLU A 21 -29.60 19.45 10.50
CA GLU A 21 -28.42 18.56 10.59
C GLU A 21 -27.28 19.12 11.49
N SER A 22 -27.64 19.65 12.65
CA SER A 22 -26.71 20.19 13.65
C SER A 22 -26.43 19.21 14.80
N ASP A 23 -26.58 17.89 14.60
CA ASP A 23 -26.25 16.88 15.61
C ASP A 23 -24.72 16.66 15.67
N ILE A 24 -24.15 16.53 16.86
CA ILE A 24 -22.71 16.29 17.09
C ILE A 24 -22.24 15.04 16.33
N ARG A 25 -23.10 14.02 16.22
CA ARG A 25 -22.78 12.82 15.42
C ARG A 25 -22.64 13.13 13.93
N SER A 26 -23.53 13.94 13.38
CA SER A 26 -23.45 14.37 11.98
C SER A 26 -22.22 15.26 11.72
N ILE A 27 -21.83 16.09 12.69
CA ILE A 27 -20.61 16.91 12.62
C ILE A 27 -19.37 16.02 12.69
N ALA A 28 -19.33 15.07 13.63
CA ALA A 28 -18.23 14.12 13.77
C ALA A 28 -18.06 13.24 12.52
N GLU A 29 -19.17 12.76 11.94
CA GLU A 29 -19.15 12.04 10.66
C GLU A 29 -18.63 12.91 9.51
N ARG A 30 -18.95 14.20 9.46
CA ARG A 30 -18.42 15.11 8.44
C ARG A 30 -16.91 15.32 8.58
N VAL A 31 -16.43 15.50 9.81
CA VAL A 31 -15.00 15.65 10.13
C VAL A 31 -14.23 14.36 9.80
N ASP A 32 -14.76 13.21 10.19
CA ASP A 32 -14.18 11.89 9.88
C ASP A 32 -14.17 11.60 8.36
N ASN A 33 -15.09 12.22 7.60
CA ASN A 33 -15.19 12.08 6.14
C ASN A 33 -14.26 13.02 5.36
N ILE A 34 -13.51 13.91 6.00
CA ILE A 34 -12.51 14.75 5.31
C ILE A 34 -11.37 13.85 4.82
N ARG A 35 -11.43 13.50 3.53
CA ARG A 35 -10.45 12.61 2.91
C ARG A 35 -9.19 13.39 2.57
N LEU A 36 -8.09 13.05 3.24
CA LEU A 36 -6.74 13.57 2.91
C LEU A 36 -6.42 13.47 1.41
N VAL A 37 -6.91 12.43 0.74
CA VAL A 37 -6.71 12.16 -0.70
C VAL A 37 -7.42 13.18 -1.61
N LYS A 38 -8.43 13.89 -1.12
CA LYS A 38 -9.19 14.90 -1.88
C LYS A 38 -8.78 16.33 -1.56
N LEU A 39 -7.90 16.53 -0.59
CA LEU A 39 -7.42 17.86 -0.24
C LEU A 39 -6.54 18.43 -1.36
N PRO A 40 -6.61 19.73 -1.62
CA PRO A 40 -5.74 20.38 -2.59
C PRO A 40 -4.28 20.28 -2.10
N THR A 41 -3.35 20.25 -3.06
CA THR A 41 -1.90 20.24 -2.76
C THR A 41 -1.46 21.33 -1.76
N PRO A 42 -1.87 22.62 -1.87
CA PRO A 42 -1.47 23.66 -0.91
C PRO A 42 -1.91 23.38 0.54
N VAL A 43 -3.11 22.83 0.75
CA VAL A 43 -3.60 22.49 2.09
C VAL A 43 -2.78 21.34 2.69
N LEU A 44 -2.45 20.32 1.89
CA LEU A 44 -1.59 19.21 2.33
C LEU A 44 -0.18 19.68 2.71
N GLU A 45 0.38 20.68 2.00
CA GLU A 45 1.68 21.28 2.37
C GLU A 45 1.59 22.00 3.72
N ARG A 46 0.55 22.81 3.95
CA ARG A 46 0.32 23.49 5.24
C ARG A 46 0.16 22.51 6.39
N ILE A 47 -0.62 21.44 6.19
CA ILE A 47 -0.81 20.38 7.21
C ILE A 47 0.52 19.68 7.51
N TYR A 48 1.31 19.36 6.47
CA TYR A 48 2.61 18.74 6.66
C TYR A 48 3.56 19.63 7.47
N GLU A 49 3.61 20.94 7.19
CA GLU A 49 4.40 21.90 7.97
C GLU A 49 3.93 22.02 9.41
N ASP A 50 2.62 21.97 9.66
CA ASP A 50 2.05 22.02 11.00
C ASP A 50 2.43 20.79 11.84
N ILE A 51 2.33 19.60 11.25
CA ILE A 51 2.75 18.33 11.88
C ILE A 51 4.25 18.35 12.19
N GLN A 52 5.06 18.93 11.30
CA GLN A 52 6.49 19.05 11.54
C GLN A 52 6.78 19.99 12.72
N ARG A 53 6.05 21.11 12.84
CA ARG A 53 6.13 21.99 14.01
C ARG A 53 5.71 21.28 15.30
N ASP A 54 4.71 20.41 15.26
CA ASP A 54 4.28 19.64 16.44
C ASP A 54 5.32 18.60 16.85
N LEU A 55 5.96 17.93 15.89
CA LEU A 55 7.08 17.03 16.17
C LEU A 55 8.25 17.78 16.83
N ASP A 56 8.59 18.97 16.31
CA ASP A 56 9.66 19.81 16.87
C ASP A 56 9.35 20.23 18.32
N LYS A 57 8.08 20.54 18.66
CA LYS A 57 7.68 20.83 20.05
C LYS A 57 7.89 19.64 20.99
N VAL A 58 7.59 18.42 20.53
CA VAL A 58 7.81 17.20 21.35
C VAL A 58 9.30 16.95 21.54
N VAL A 59 10.13 17.19 20.52
CA VAL A 59 11.59 17.10 20.62
C VAL A 59 12.15 18.12 21.60
N GLU A 60 11.68 19.37 21.56
CA GLU A 60 12.09 20.39 22.53
C GLU A 60 11.68 20.02 23.97
N ARG A 61 10.46 19.51 24.18
CA ARG A 61 10.04 18.99 25.49
C ARG A 61 10.96 17.86 25.97
N ALA A 62 11.35 16.93 25.09
CA ALA A 62 12.26 15.85 25.43
C ALA A 62 13.66 16.37 25.84
N LYS A 63 14.18 17.41 25.18
CA LYS A 63 15.44 18.06 25.56
C LYS A 63 15.34 18.71 26.94
N THR A 64 14.24 19.42 27.22
CA THR A 64 14.04 20.04 28.54
C THR A 64 14.02 19.00 29.66
N ILE A 65 13.37 17.86 29.44
CA ILE A 65 13.37 16.75 30.41
C ILE A 65 14.79 16.21 30.64
N GLU A 66 15.59 16.08 29.57
CA GLU A 66 16.99 15.65 29.66
C GLU A 66 17.84 16.64 30.48
N GLU A 67 17.71 17.94 30.22
CA GLU A 67 18.42 19.00 30.94
C GLU A 67 18.02 19.05 32.42
N GLU A 68 16.72 18.96 32.73
CA GLU A 68 16.21 18.94 34.10
C GLU A 68 16.68 17.69 34.86
N LEU A 69 16.64 16.52 34.22
CA LEU A 69 17.13 15.29 34.81
C LEU A 69 18.63 15.40 35.11
N HIS A 70 19.41 15.94 34.18
CA HIS A 70 20.85 16.12 34.38
C HIS A 70 21.15 17.04 35.57
N ALA A 71 20.42 18.15 35.70
CA ALA A 71 20.55 19.07 36.83
C ALA A 71 20.18 18.39 38.17
N LYS A 72 19.05 17.67 38.25
CA LYS A 72 18.59 16.99 39.46
C LYS A 72 19.50 15.83 39.88
N LEU A 73 20.10 15.12 38.91
CA LEU A 73 21.08 14.06 39.18
C LEU A 73 22.40 14.61 39.75
N LEU A 74 22.84 15.79 39.32
CA LEU A 74 24.02 16.46 39.90
C LEU A 74 23.79 16.83 41.37
N ASP A 75 22.55 17.16 41.74
CA ASP A 75 22.14 17.44 43.12
C ASP A 75 21.92 16.17 43.98
N GLY A 76 22.07 14.98 43.40
CA GLY A 76 21.99 13.68 44.08
C GLY A 76 20.57 13.15 44.29
N ASP A 77 19.56 13.71 43.61
CA ASP A 77 18.17 13.24 43.70
C ASP A 77 17.88 12.08 42.75
N GLY A 78 17.91 10.86 43.28
CA GLY A 78 17.56 9.64 42.54
C GLY A 78 16.06 9.42 42.29
N SER A 79 15.17 10.17 42.95
CA SER A 79 13.71 10.00 42.79
C SER A 79 13.19 10.59 41.48
N SER A 80 13.85 11.64 41.00
CA SER A 80 13.57 12.31 39.72
C SER A 80 13.78 11.44 38.48
N LEU A 81 14.53 10.34 38.59
CA LEU A 81 14.85 9.45 37.47
C LEU A 81 13.61 8.68 36.96
N GLU A 82 12.77 8.19 37.86
CA GLU A 82 11.57 7.42 37.48
C GLU A 82 10.53 8.32 36.80
N GLU A 83 10.38 9.55 37.28
CA GLU A 83 9.49 10.55 36.68
C GLU A 83 9.96 10.98 35.29
N ALA A 84 11.26 11.29 35.14
CA ALA A 84 11.84 11.63 33.84
C ALA A 84 11.72 10.49 32.82
N HIS A 85 11.91 9.23 33.24
CA HIS A 85 11.68 8.07 32.37
C HIS A 85 10.22 7.97 31.89
N LYS A 86 9.25 8.24 32.78
CA LYS A 86 7.83 8.20 32.44
C LYS A 86 7.45 9.31 31.46
N GLU A 87 7.94 10.52 31.67
CA GLU A 87 7.73 11.66 30.77
C GLU A 87 8.39 11.45 29.41
N MET A 88 9.62 10.92 29.39
CA MET A 88 10.32 10.59 28.15
C MET A 88 9.60 9.48 27.38
N ALA A 89 9.05 8.48 28.08
CA ALA A 89 8.23 7.44 27.46
C ALA A 89 6.90 7.97 26.90
N GLN A 90 6.34 9.04 27.47
CA GLN A 90 5.19 9.74 26.90
C GLN A 90 5.60 10.55 25.66
N CYS A 91 6.67 11.34 25.73
CA CYS A 91 7.18 12.10 24.58
C CYS A 91 7.51 11.18 23.39
N LYS A 92 8.11 10.02 23.66
CA LYS A 92 8.38 9.02 22.61
C LYS A 92 7.11 8.53 21.94
N ARG A 93 6.06 8.18 22.72
CA ARG A 93 4.77 7.73 22.15
C ARG A 93 4.10 8.82 21.32
N GLU A 94 4.07 10.05 21.82
CA GLU A 94 3.55 11.21 21.08
C GLU A 94 4.32 11.43 19.77
N ALA A 95 5.66 11.36 19.81
CA ALA A 95 6.50 11.48 18.62
C ALA A 95 6.23 10.37 17.60
N ASP A 96 6.14 9.10 18.04
CA ASP A 96 5.84 7.96 17.17
C ASP A 96 4.46 8.13 16.48
N GLU A 97 3.44 8.62 17.19
CA GLU A 97 2.11 8.89 16.64
C GLU A 97 2.09 10.03 15.62
N ILE A 98 2.79 11.14 15.93
CA ILE A 98 2.96 12.29 15.04
C ILE A 98 3.74 11.87 13.79
N GLU A 99 4.79 11.07 13.93
CA GLU A 99 5.59 10.59 12.81
C GLU A 99 4.80 9.63 11.89
N ASP A 100 4.00 8.73 12.46
CA ASP A 100 3.05 7.89 11.70
C ASP A 100 2.06 8.76 10.90
N TYR A 101 1.56 9.85 11.49
CA TYR A 101 0.65 10.78 10.79
C TYR A 101 1.36 11.63 9.74
N LYS A 102 2.59 12.10 10.02
CA LYS A 102 3.45 12.80 9.07
C LYS A 102 3.69 11.97 7.82
N ASN A 103 4.01 10.68 7.98
CA ASN A 103 4.22 9.76 6.86
C ASN A 103 2.94 9.60 6.02
N LEU A 104 1.77 9.50 6.66
CA LEU A 104 0.48 9.43 5.96
C LEU A 104 0.21 10.67 5.09
N ILE A 105 0.46 11.86 5.65
CA ILE A 105 0.28 13.14 4.94
C ILE A 105 1.30 13.29 3.83
N TYR A 106 2.55 12.91 4.07
CA TYR A 106 3.61 12.92 3.06
C TYR A 106 3.25 12.02 1.87
N ASP A 107 2.78 10.80 2.13
CA ASP A 107 2.35 9.87 1.09
C ASP A 107 1.18 10.44 0.27
N ALA A 108 0.18 11.05 0.93
CA ALA A 108 -0.94 11.69 0.27
C ALA A 108 -0.51 12.90 -0.58
N LEU A 109 0.41 13.72 -0.05
CA LEU A 109 0.96 14.88 -0.76
C LEU A 109 1.71 14.46 -2.03
N GLN A 110 2.58 13.45 -1.92
CA GLN A 110 3.32 12.93 -3.07
C GLN A 110 2.40 12.33 -4.14
N GLU A 111 1.34 11.61 -3.73
CA GLU A 111 0.35 11.09 -4.66
C GLU A 111 -0.44 12.21 -5.37
N ALA A 112 -0.87 13.24 -4.63
CA ALA A 112 -1.57 14.39 -5.19
C ALA A 112 -0.70 15.14 -6.22
N LYS A 113 0.57 15.38 -5.88
CA LYS A 113 1.56 16.00 -6.78
C LYS A 113 1.81 15.16 -8.03
N LEU A 114 1.94 13.84 -7.89
CA LEU A 114 2.10 12.93 -9.01
C LEU A 114 0.89 12.99 -9.95
N LYS A 115 -0.33 12.90 -9.42
CA LYS A 115 -1.57 12.99 -10.21
C LYS A 115 -1.69 14.32 -10.95
N LYS A 116 -1.37 15.43 -10.27
CA LYS A 116 -1.36 16.76 -10.88
C LYS A 116 -0.38 16.84 -12.05
N ARG A 117 0.88 16.40 -11.87
CA ARG A 117 1.90 16.38 -12.94
C ARG A 117 1.53 15.45 -14.09
N MET A 118 0.92 14.30 -13.81
CA MET A 118 0.42 13.40 -14.84
C MET A 118 -0.73 14.02 -15.63
N ALA A 119 -1.66 14.73 -14.97
CA ALA A 119 -2.76 15.42 -15.61
C ALA A 119 -2.26 16.57 -16.51
N GLU A 120 -1.26 17.33 -16.03
CA GLU A 120 -0.57 18.36 -16.82
C GLU A 120 0.11 17.76 -18.06
N PHE A 121 0.82 16.64 -17.91
CA PHE A 121 1.51 15.98 -19.03
C PHE A 121 0.55 15.37 -20.07
N LEU A 122 -0.53 14.73 -19.64
CA LEU A 122 -1.55 14.17 -20.55
C LEU A 122 -2.50 15.24 -21.13
N GLY A 123 -2.42 16.47 -20.59
CA GLY A 123 -3.21 17.64 -20.98
C GLY A 123 -4.67 17.63 -20.50
N SER A 124 -5.08 16.63 -19.72
CA SER A 124 -6.43 16.53 -19.15
C SER A 124 -6.50 15.52 -18.01
N GLU A 125 -7.20 15.88 -16.92
CA GLU A 125 -7.52 14.95 -15.83
C GLU A 125 -8.27 13.70 -16.31
N ARG A 126 -9.14 13.84 -17.32
CA ARG A 126 -9.89 12.70 -17.88
C ARG A 126 -8.97 11.67 -18.51
N ARG A 127 -7.88 12.11 -19.16
CA ARG A 127 -6.92 11.19 -19.79
C ARG A 127 -6.06 10.48 -18.75
N ALA A 128 -5.66 11.17 -17.68
CA ALA A 128 -4.96 10.56 -16.57
C ALA A 128 -5.83 9.47 -15.90
N ASN A 129 -7.10 9.78 -15.63
CA ASN A 129 -8.06 8.81 -15.10
C ASN A 129 -8.33 7.66 -16.08
N LEU A 130 -8.40 7.94 -17.39
CA LEU A 130 -8.58 6.89 -18.40
C LEU A 130 -7.37 5.95 -18.42
N LEU A 131 -6.15 6.46 -18.35
CA LEU A 131 -4.93 5.65 -18.26
C LEU A 131 -4.97 4.76 -17.00
N GLU A 132 -5.36 5.32 -15.85
CA GLU A 132 -5.54 4.55 -14.61
C GLU A 132 -6.57 3.42 -14.77
N MET A 133 -7.71 3.70 -15.41
CA MET A 133 -8.74 2.70 -15.67
C MET A 133 -8.30 1.63 -16.67
N ILE A 134 -7.56 2.01 -17.72
CA ILE A 134 -7.01 1.07 -18.71
C ILE A 134 -6.02 0.13 -18.03
N VAL A 135 -5.11 0.67 -17.22
CA VAL A 135 -4.13 -0.12 -16.46
C VAL A 135 -4.82 -1.08 -15.51
N LEU A 136 -5.83 -0.60 -14.76
CA LEU A 136 -6.63 -1.43 -13.87
C LEU A 136 -7.32 -2.57 -14.64
N GLY A 137 -7.95 -2.26 -15.76
CA GLY A 137 -8.58 -3.25 -16.63
C GLY A 137 -7.57 -4.28 -17.16
N LEU A 138 -6.38 -3.83 -17.56
CA LEU A 138 -5.32 -4.70 -18.06
C LEU A 138 -4.83 -5.67 -16.97
N ILE A 139 -4.76 -5.23 -15.71
CA ILE A 139 -4.38 -6.09 -14.57
C ILE A 139 -5.41 -7.22 -14.41
N ILE A 140 -6.70 -6.90 -14.47
CA ILE A 140 -7.78 -7.89 -14.37
C ILE A 140 -7.69 -8.89 -15.53
N VAL A 141 -7.47 -8.42 -16.76
CA VAL A 141 -7.34 -9.27 -17.95
C VAL A 141 -6.16 -10.24 -17.84
N VAL A 142 -4.97 -9.74 -17.47
CA VAL A 142 -3.78 -10.58 -17.29
C VAL A 142 -4.01 -11.65 -16.24
N LEU A 143 -4.68 -11.31 -15.14
CA LEU A 143 -4.99 -12.29 -14.09
C LEU A 143 -6.07 -13.28 -14.49
N GLY A 144 -7.04 -12.86 -15.30
CA GLY A 144 -7.98 -13.78 -15.95
C GLY A 144 -7.23 -14.82 -16.79
N PHE A 145 -6.26 -14.38 -17.60
CA PHE A 145 -5.41 -15.30 -18.37
C PHE A 145 -4.53 -16.19 -17.49
N MET A 146 -3.92 -15.66 -16.43
CA MET A 146 -3.13 -16.47 -15.49
C MET A 146 -3.98 -17.52 -14.76
N THR A 147 -5.19 -17.15 -14.34
CA THR A 147 -6.13 -18.07 -13.68
C THR A 147 -6.58 -19.14 -14.67
N TRP A 148 -6.89 -18.74 -15.90
CA TRP A 148 -7.24 -19.67 -16.98
C TRP A 148 -6.10 -20.66 -17.27
N GLU A 149 -4.84 -20.18 -17.33
CA GLU A 149 -3.67 -21.03 -17.48
C GLU A 149 -3.54 -22.04 -16.33
N LEU A 150 -3.78 -21.60 -15.09
CA LEU A 150 -3.64 -22.45 -13.91
C LEU A 150 -4.69 -23.57 -13.86
N PHE A 151 -5.95 -23.27 -14.18
CA PHE A 151 -7.06 -24.22 -14.07
C PHE A 151 -7.23 -25.12 -15.31
N TYR A 152 -6.98 -24.62 -16.52
CA TYR A 152 -7.31 -25.33 -17.76
C TYR A 152 -6.09 -25.87 -18.53
N LEU A 153 -4.89 -25.33 -18.33
CA LEU A 153 -3.68 -25.71 -19.11
C LEU A 153 -2.71 -26.65 -18.36
N GLN A 154 -3.20 -27.45 -17.40
CA GLN A 154 -2.39 -28.46 -16.69
C GLN A 154 -1.99 -29.67 -17.56
N GLY A 155 -2.61 -29.86 -18.74
CA GLY A 155 -2.28 -30.93 -19.70
C GLY A 155 -1.14 -30.58 -20.68
N SER A 156 -0.38 -31.60 -21.12
CA SER A 156 0.77 -31.49 -22.04
C SER A 156 0.41 -31.24 -23.51
N GLU A 157 -0.87 -31.20 -23.87
CA GLU A 157 -1.33 -31.13 -25.27
C GLU A 157 -1.56 -29.71 -25.82
N HIS A 158 -1.25 -28.67 -25.03
CA HIS A 158 -1.54 -27.26 -25.39
C HIS A 158 -0.32 -26.33 -25.30
N ALA A 159 0.85 -26.81 -25.74
CA ALA A 159 2.10 -26.02 -25.73
C ALA A 159 1.99 -24.71 -26.55
N ASP A 160 1.38 -24.76 -27.73
CA ASP A 160 1.23 -23.59 -28.61
C ASP A 160 0.30 -22.51 -28.01
N THR A 161 -0.80 -22.92 -27.39
CA THR A 161 -1.72 -21.99 -26.72
C THR A 161 -1.05 -21.30 -25.53
N ARG A 162 -0.16 -22.00 -24.80
CA ARG A 162 0.59 -21.44 -23.68
C ARG A 162 1.59 -20.36 -24.13
N LEU A 163 2.26 -20.58 -25.28
CA LEU A 163 3.16 -19.59 -25.87
C LEU A 163 2.42 -18.33 -26.31
N ASN A 164 1.24 -18.46 -26.92
CA ASN A 164 0.42 -17.30 -27.31
C ASN A 164 -0.02 -16.46 -26.11
N ILE A 165 -0.46 -17.12 -25.02
CA ILE A 165 -0.80 -16.44 -23.76
C ILE A 165 0.43 -15.74 -23.17
N PHE A 166 1.60 -16.39 -23.23
CA PHE A 166 2.85 -15.79 -22.77
C PHE A 166 3.23 -14.52 -23.56
N TYR A 167 3.12 -14.52 -24.89
CA TYR A 167 3.40 -13.33 -25.69
C TYR A 167 2.42 -12.19 -25.38
N LEU A 168 1.15 -12.51 -25.15
CA LEU A 168 0.14 -11.52 -24.77
C LEU A 168 0.47 -10.92 -23.39
N ASP A 169 0.76 -11.78 -22.40
CA ASP A 169 1.18 -11.36 -21.06
C ASP A 169 2.48 -10.54 -21.09
N ALA A 170 3.45 -10.91 -21.93
CA ALA A 170 4.68 -10.15 -22.13
C ALA A 170 4.40 -8.76 -22.73
N GLY A 171 3.45 -8.65 -23.67
CA GLY A 171 2.97 -7.37 -24.19
C GLY A 171 2.35 -6.50 -23.09
N CYS A 172 1.48 -7.07 -22.25
CA CYS A 172 0.90 -6.36 -21.10
C CYS A 172 1.96 -5.91 -20.10
N CYS A 173 2.95 -6.76 -19.81
CA CYS A 173 4.09 -6.45 -18.95
C CYS A 173 4.87 -5.23 -19.46
N VAL A 174 5.11 -5.13 -20.77
CA VAL A 174 5.75 -3.94 -21.37
C VAL A 174 4.92 -2.68 -21.18
N ILE A 175 3.59 -2.76 -21.30
CA ILE A 175 2.69 -1.63 -21.04
C ILE A 175 2.79 -1.18 -19.58
N PHE A 176 2.73 -2.11 -18.62
CA PHE A 176 2.88 -1.79 -17.19
C PHE A 176 4.25 -1.20 -16.86
N LEU A 177 5.31 -1.73 -17.45
CA LEU A 177 6.66 -1.23 -17.23
C LEU A 177 6.79 0.19 -17.79
N THR A 178 6.21 0.46 -18.96
CA THR A 178 6.18 1.80 -19.56
C THR A 178 5.42 2.78 -18.68
N GLU A 179 4.25 2.39 -18.17
CA GLU A 179 3.46 3.18 -17.23
C GLU A 179 4.24 3.48 -15.94
N PHE A 180 4.89 2.48 -15.37
CA PHE A 180 5.73 2.61 -14.18
C PHE A 180 6.85 3.63 -14.40
N PHE A 181 7.59 3.52 -15.52
CA PHE A 181 8.66 4.46 -15.84
C PHE A 181 8.15 5.87 -16.13
N LEU A 182 6.97 6.01 -16.75
CA LEU A 182 6.32 7.31 -16.93
C LEU A 182 6.02 7.94 -15.57
N ARG A 183 5.32 7.24 -14.67
CA ARG A 183 5.02 7.74 -13.32
C ARG A 183 6.28 8.03 -12.51
N TYR A 184 7.29 7.16 -12.60
CA TYR A 184 8.59 7.37 -11.94
C TYR A 184 9.29 8.65 -12.41
N LYS A 185 9.20 8.98 -13.70
CA LYS A 185 9.80 10.20 -14.26
C LYS A 185 9.11 11.48 -13.75
N PHE A 186 7.79 11.44 -13.52
CA PHE A 186 7.01 12.59 -13.07
C PHE A 186 6.93 12.73 -11.54
N ALA A 187 7.25 11.66 -10.79
CA ALA A 187 7.32 11.70 -9.34
C ALA A 187 8.35 12.75 -8.87
N GLU A 188 7.95 13.55 -7.87
CA GLU A 188 8.85 14.53 -7.24
C GLU A 188 9.93 13.83 -6.43
N ASP A 189 9.53 12.93 -5.54
CA ASP A 189 10.43 12.04 -4.82
C ASP A 189 10.45 10.64 -5.46
N ARG A 190 11.54 10.38 -6.19
CA ARG A 190 11.81 9.07 -6.84
C ARG A 190 11.97 7.93 -5.85
N ARG A 191 12.53 8.22 -4.66
CA ARG A 191 12.79 7.20 -3.64
C ARG A 191 11.48 6.79 -2.98
N TRP A 192 10.63 7.77 -2.68
CA TRP A 192 9.26 7.52 -2.23
C TRP A 192 8.50 6.65 -3.24
N TYR A 193 8.54 7.02 -4.53
CA TYR A 193 7.81 6.30 -5.57
C TYR A 193 8.22 4.83 -5.64
N VAL A 194 9.52 4.53 -5.68
CA VAL A 194 10.01 3.14 -5.73
C VAL A 194 9.65 2.39 -4.45
N ARG A 195 9.79 3.02 -3.28
CA ARG A 195 9.42 2.39 -1.99
C ARG A 195 7.93 2.02 -1.94
N ASN A 196 7.07 2.84 -2.54
CA ASN A 196 5.62 2.60 -2.55
C ASN A 196 5.15 1.68 -3.69
N HIS A 197 5.86 1.68 -4.84
CA HIS A 197 5.45 0.97 -6.07
C HIS A 197 6.41 -0.16 -6.50
N TRP A 198 7.30 -0.64 -5.63
CA TRP A 198 8.24 -1.72 -5.98
C TRP A 198 7.54 -3.01 -6.44
N ILE A 199 6.35 -3.31 -5.90
CA ILE A 199 5.55 -4.47 -6.30
C ILE A 199 5.10 -4.33 -7.76
N ASP A 200 4.67 -3.14 -8.18
CA ASP A 200 4.25 -2.88 -9.55
C ASP A 200 5.42 -3.09 -10.54
N PHE A 201 6.64 -2.72 -10.14
CA PHE A 201 7.86 -2.96 -10.91
C PHE A 201 8.20 -4.45 -11.01
N VAL A 202 8.32 -5.16 -9.88
CA VAL A 202 8.70 -6.58 -9.85
C VAL A 202 7.70 -7.44 -10.63
N THR A 203 6.42 -7.10 -10.58
CA THR A 203 5.36 -7.85 -11.26
C THR A 203 5.26 -7.56 -12.76
N SER A 204 5.80 -6.42 -13.22
CA SER A 204 5.83 -6.04 -14.64
C SER A 204 6.95 -6.69 -15.45
N ILE A 205 7.83 -7.48 -14.82
CA ILE A 205 8.90 -8.19 -15.53
C ILE A 205 8.32 -9.48 -16.15
N PRO A 206 8.34 -9.66 -17.48
CA PRO A 206 7.91 -10.89 -18.13
C PRO A 206 8.87 -12.02 -17.78
N ILE A 207 8.37 -13.09 -17.17
CA ILE A 207 9.20 -14.24 -16.81
C ILE A 207 8.94 -15.34 -17.83
N PRO A 208 9.91 -15.68 -18.68
CA PRO A 208 9.75 -16.77 -19.63
C PRO A 208 9.45 -18.07 -18.87
N ALA A 209 8.41 -18.78 -19.31
CA ALA A 209 8.13 -20.14 -18.89
C ALA A 209 9.31 -21.01 -19.36
N VAL A 210 10.31 -21.18 -18.49
CA VAL A 210 11.42 -22.10 -18.70
C VAL A 210 10.94 -23.54 -18.52
N SER A 211 10.04 -23.99 -19.38
CA SER A 211 9.76 -25.41 -19.54
C SER A 211 10.71 -26.08 -20.55
N GLU A 212 11.53 -25.32 -21.29
CA GLU A 212 12.43 -25.88 -22.32
C GLU A 212 13.92 -25.58 -22.16
N LEU A 213 14.33 -24.74 -21.20
CA LEU A 213 15.76 -24.58 -20.89
C LEU A 213 16.22 -25.75 -20.02
N ARG A 214 16.63 -26.82 -20.72
CA ARG A 214 17.30 -28.04 -20.26
C ARG A 214 18.66 -27.75 -19.62
N TYR A 215 18.72 -26.86 -18.62
CA TYR A 215 19.88 -26.64 -17.76
C TYR A 215 19.64 -27.35 -16.44
N GLY A 216 20.10 -28.61 -16.37
CA GLY A 216 19.93 -29.56 -15.26
C GLY A 216 20.61 -29.20 -13.94
N ARG A 217 20.76 -27.91 -13.61
CA ARG A 217 21.33 -27.41 -12.34
C ARG A 217 20.46 -26.36 -11.65
N SER A 218 19.27 -26.11 -12.20
CA SER A 218 18.44 -24.93 -11.92
C SER A 218 17.18 -25.24 -11.12
N VAL A 219 17.18 -26.26 -10.27
CA VAL A 219 16.03 -26.55 -9.36
C VAL A 219 15.72 -25.33 -8.47
N ARG A 220 16.74 -24.53 -8.13
CA ARG A 220 16.59 -23.27 -7.39
C ARG A 220 15.93 -22.16 -8.22
N LEU A 221 16.20 -22.09 -9.53
CA LEU A 221 15.56 -21.12 -10.42
C LEU A 221 14.09 -21.49 -10.70
N LEU A 222 13.77 -22.78 -10.85
CA LEU A 222 12.38 -23.25 -10.93
C LEU A 222 11.56 -22.82 -9.71
N ARG A 223 12.17 -22.85 -8.52
CA ARG A 223 11.54 -22.39 -7.27
C ARG A 223 11.31 -20.86 -7.28
N LEU A 224 12.28 -20.09 -7.75
CA LEU A 224 12.16 -18.63 -7.94
C LEU A 224 11.07 -18.25 -8.94
N ILE A 225 10.95 -18.99 -10.05
CA ILE A 225 9.95 -18.73 -11.09
C ILE A 225 8.53 -19.02 -10.60
N ARG A 226 8.34 -20.09 -9.82
CA ARG A 226 7.07 -20.33 -9.12
C ARG A 226 6.74 -19.22 -8.12
N ALA A 227 7.72 -18.81 -7.30
CA ALA A 227 7.52 -17.72 -6.34
C ALA A 227 7.16 -16.38 -7.01
N LEU A 228 7.79 -16.07 -8.15
CA LEU A 228 7.49 -14.86 -8.92
C LEU A 228 6.10 -14.89 -9.57
N ARG A 229 5.60 -16.08 -9.96
CA ARG A 229 4.22 -16.24 -10.44
C ARG A 229 3.21 -15.91 -9.33
N VAL A 230 3.49 -16.31 -8.09
CA VAL A 230 2.66 -15.94 -6.93
C VAL A 230 2.76 -14.44 -6.62
N LEU A 231 3.95 -13.85 -6.73
CA LEU A 231 4.15 -12.39 -6.58
C LEU A 231 3.27 -11.56 -7.52
N ARG A 232 2.91 -12.07 -8.69
CA ARG A 232 1.93 -11.40 -9.58
C ARG A 232 0.51 -11.43 -9.05
N ALA A 233 0.08 -12.49 -8.37
CA ALA A 233 -1.23 -12.54 -7.71
C ALA A 233 -1.32 -11.53 -6.54
N PHE A 234 -0.20 -11.30 -5.84
CA PHE A 234 -0.10 -10.24 -4.83
C PHE A 234 -0.33 -8.83 -5.38
N ARG A 235 -0.08 -8.59 -6.69
CA ARG A 235 -0.36 -7.30 -7.33
C ARG A 235 -1.81 -6.89 -7.15
N ILE A 236 -2.77 -7.80 -7.31
CA ILE A 236 -4.19 -7.47 -7.08
C ILE A 236 -4.46 -7.20 -5.62
N ILE A 237 -3.88 -7.94 -4.67
CA ILE A 237 -4.17 -7.69 -3.25
C ILE A 237 -3.65 -6.30 -2.86
N PHE A 238 -2.47 -5.94 -3.34
CA PHE A 238 -1.91 -4.61 -3.10
C PHE A 238 -2.66 -3.51 -3.85
N PHE A 239 -2.98 -3.73 -5.13
CA PHE A 239 -3.73 -2.77 -5.95
C PHE A 239 -5.18 -2.64 -5.49
N PHE A 240 -5.82 -3.72 -5.07
CA PHE A 240 -7.15 -3.76 -4.47
C PHE A 240 -7.14 -3.16 -3.08
N TRP A 241 -6.10 -3.33 -2.27
CA TRP A 241 -5.94 -2.58 -1.03
C TRP A 241 -5.75 -1.09 -1.27
N ARG A 242 -4.95 -0.71 -2.27
CA ARG A 242 -4.75 0.67 -2.70
C ARG A 242 -6.03 1.27 -3.28
N GLY A 243 -6.79 0.50 -4.07
CA GLY A 243 -8.11 0.88 -4.58
C GLY A 243 -9.17 0.89 -3.49
N MET A 244 -9.04 0.01 -2.49
CA MET A 244 -9.81 0.04 -1.26
C MET A 244 -9.45 1.23 -0.40
N ASP A 245 -8.30 1.90 -0.51
CA ASP A 245 -8.13 3.19 0.18
C ASP A 245 -9.15 4.24 -0.31
N HIS A 246 -9.76 4.02 -1.48
CA HIS A 246 -10.91 4.79 -1.99
C HIS A 246 -12.28 4.36 -1.40
N LEU A 247 -12.39 3.11 -0.92
CA LEU A 247 -13.61 2.45 -0.35
C LEU A 247 -13.56 2.23 1.17
N SER A 248 -12.38 2.23 1.79
CA SER A 248 -12.09 2.06 3.22
C SER A 248 -12.44 3.32 4.02
N SER A 249 -13.14 4.26 3.39
CA SER A 249 -13.63 5.52 3.94
C SER A 249 -14.76 5.36 4.97
N VAL A 250 -15.05 4.14 5.42
CA VAL A 250 -16.10 3.83 6.41
C VAL A 250 -15.57 3.10 7.64
N VAL A 251 -14.28 2.72 7.66
CA VAL A 251 -13.73 1.97 8.80
C VAL A 251 -12.50 2.68 9.33
N ASN A 252 -12.70 3.37 10.44
CA ASN A 252 -11.70 4.11 11.18
C ASN A 252 -10.75 3.12 11.87
N VAL A 253 -9.79 2.58 11.11
CA VAL A 253 -8.85 1.59 11.66
C VAL A 253 -7.43 1.75 11.10
N LYS A 254 -6.74 2.78 11.60
CA LYS A 254 -5.26 2.85 11.51
C LYS A 254 -4.62 1.56 12.06
N LEU A 255 -5.21 0.92 13.07
CA LEU A 255 -4.75 -0.35 13.66
C LEU A 255 -5.15 -1.62 12.88
N MET A 256 -6.38 -1.77 12.34
CA MET A 256 -6.69 -2.92 11.45
C MET A 256 -5.94 -2.80 10.13
N LYS A 257 -5.61 -1.60 9.62
CA LYS A 257 -4.80 -1.50 8.39
C LYS A 257 -3.44 -2.16 8.57
N LYS A 258 -2.74 -1.98 9.70
CA LYS A 258 -1.45 -2.67 9.97
C LYS A 258 -1.64 -4.17 10.24
N SER A 259 -2.68 -4.56 11.01
CA SER A 259 -2.97 -5.97 11.35
C SER A 259 -3.48 -6.80 10.17
N MET A 260 -4.44 -6.30 9.41
CA MET A 260 -4.99 -6.93 8.21
C MET A 260 -3.94 -7.02 7.10
N LYS A 261 -3.05 -6.02 6.99
CA LYS A 261 -1.85 -6.10 6.15
C LYS A 261 -0.96 -7.27 6.53
N GLY A 262 -0.68 -7.42 7.83
CA GLY A 262 0.09 -8.54 8.37
C GLY A 262 -0.59 -9.89 8.12
N ILE A 263 -1.87 -10.02 8.42
CA ILE A 263 -2.62 -11.29 8.32
C ILE A 263 -2.69 -11.79 6.87
N CYS A 264 -3.00 -10.93 5.89
CA CYS A 264 -3.03 -11.37 4.50
C CYS A 264 -1.63 -11.72 3.97
N VAL A 265 -0.59 -10.96 4.34
CA VAL A 265 0.80 -11.30 3.98
C VAL A 265 1.21 -12.64 4.60
N ILE A 266 0.86 -12.88 5.87
CA ILE A 266 1.12 -14.14 6.58
C ILE A 266 0.38 -15.30 5.92
N MET A 267 -0.90 -15.14 5.54
CA MET A 267 -1.66 -16.19 4.85
C MET A 267 -1.04 -16.56 3.51
N ILE A 268 -0.60 -15.58 2.73
CA ILE A 268 -0.04 -15.88 1.40
C ILE A 268 1.37 -16.43 1.53
N LEU A 269 2.17 -15.94 2.49
CA LEU A 269 3.46 -16.56 2.82
C LEU A 269 3.27 -18.00 3.31
N GLY A 270 2.26 -18.26 4.14
CA GLY A 270 1.88 -19.60 4.59
C GLY A 270 1.52 -20.52 3.43
N ALA A 271 0.64 -20.07 2.54
CA ALA A 271 0.28 -20.80 1.32
C ALA A 271 1.49 -21.06 0.41
N VAL A 272 2.41 -20.09 0.27
CA VAL A 272 3.66 -20.26 -0.49
C VAL A 272 4.60 -21.25 0.17
N ILE A 273 4.75 -21.22 1.49
CA ILE A 273 5.61 -22.14 2.25
C ILE A 273 5.07 -23.57 2.13
N ILE A 274 3.77 -23.78 2.31
CA ILE A 274 3.09 -25.07 2.19
C ILE A 274 3.27 -25.62 0.77
N GLN A 275 3.02 -24.82 -0.27
CA GLN A 275 3.18 -25.22 -1.66
C GLN A 275 4.65 -25.57 -2.01
N LEU A 276 5.63 -24.91 -1.38
CA LEU A 276 7.05 -25.13 -1.61
C LEU A 276 7.62 -26.31 -0.80
N GLY A 277 7.03 -26.64 0.34
CA GLY A 277 7.49 -27.68 1.27
C GLY A 277 6.80 -29.03 1.11
N GLU A 278 5.49 -29.04 0.84
CA GLU A 278 4.66 -30.26 0.89
C GLU A 278 4.17 -30.75 -0.48
N GLY A 279 4.33 -29.93 -1.53
CA GLY A 279 3.85 -30.25 -2.89
C GLY A 279 4.46 -31.47 -3.59
N GLU A 280 5.33 -32.24 -2.92
CA GLU A 280 5.88 -33.51 -3.43
C GLU A 280 5.40 -34.76 -2.64
N ASN A 281 4.78 -34.64 -1.46
CA ASN A 281 4.57 -35.80 -0.58
C ASN A 281 3.13 -36.06 -0.10
N ASP A 282 2.15 -35.16 -0.31
CA ASP A 282 0.78 -35.41 0.16
C ASP A 282 -0.31 -34.99 -0.82
N ALA A 283 -1.32 -35.85 -0.99
CA ALA A 283 -2.37 -35.72 -2.02
C ALA A 283 -3.49 -34.72 -1.64
N SER A 284 -3.49 -34.22 -0.41
CA SER A 284 -4.47 -33.24 0.11
C SER A 284 -4.11 -31.78 -0.19
N VAL A 285 -2.89 -31.53 -0.71
CA VAL A 285 -2.33 -30.20 -1.03
C VAL A 285 -1.91 -30.13 -2.51
N GLY A 286 -2.69 -30.78 -3.39
CA GLY A 286 -2.37 -30.87 -4.81
C GLY A 286 -2.53 -29.56 -5.57
N SER A 287 -3.40 -28.67 -5.10
CA SER A 287 -3.72 -27.41 -5.76
C SER A 287 -3.40 -26.15 -4.93
N PHE A 288 -3.11 -25.05 -5.63
CA PHE A 288 -2.88 -23.74 -5.02
C PHE A 288 -4.10 -23.22 -4.24
N ALA A 289 -5.31 -23.58 -4.70
CA ALA A 289 -6.56 -23.23 -4.03
C ALA A 289 -6.70 -23.95 -2.67
N GLU A 290 -6.33 -25.23 -2.59
CA GLU A 290 -6.34 -25.99 -1.33
C GLU A 290 -5.27 -25.50 -0.36
N SER A 291 -4.10 -25.09 -0.85
CA SER A 291 -3.02 -24.51 -0.02
C SER A 291 -3.43 -23.18 0.61
N ILE A 292 -4.16 -22.34 -0.15
CA ILE A 292 -4.75 -21.10 0.37
C ILE A 292 -5.84 -21.41 1.40
N TRP A 293 -6.71 -22.40 1.12
CA TRP A 293 -7.78 -22.81 2.03
C TRP A 293 -7.23 -23.30 3.37
N TRP A 294 -6.19 -24.14 3.36
CA TRP A 294 -5.51 -24.61 4.57
C TRP A 294 -4.83 -23.48 5.35
N SER A 295 -4.13 -22.57 4.67
CA SER A 295 -3.55 -21.42 5.38
C SER A 295 -4.62 -20.50 5.98
N PHE A 296 -5.77 -20.37 5.33
CA PHE A 296 -6.89 -19.56 5.83
C PHE A 296 -7.53 -20.21 7.06
N THR A 297 -7.83 -21.51 7.01
CA THR A 297 -8.39 -22.24 8.17
C THR A 297 -7.42 -22.23 9.34
N THR A 298 -6.13 -22.50 9.14
CA THR A 298 -5.14 -22.45 10.25
C THR A 298 -5.06 -21.07 10.91
N VAL A 299 -5.13 -19.99 10.14
CA VAL A 299 -5.07 -18.62 10.69
C VAL A 299 -6.36 -18.21 11.39
N VAL A 300 -7.53 -18.62 10.88
CA VAL A 300 -8.84 -18.20 11.40
C VAL A 300 -9.34 -19.09 12.53
N THR A 301 -9.09 -20.40 12.46
CA THR A 301 -9.59 -21.39 13.42
C THR A 301 -8.52 -21.95 14.35
N GLY A 302 -7.24 -21.55 14.17
CA GLY A 302 -6.13 -21.93 15.06
C GLY A 302 -5.52 -23.30 14.79
N GLY A 303 -6.04 -24.07 13.82
CA GLY A 303 -5.67 -25.46 13.57
C GLY A 303 -6.40 -26.42 14.48
#